data_AF-F4NVG1-F1
#
_entry.id   AF-F4NVG1-F1
#
_cell.length_a   1.000
_cell.length_b   1.000
_cell.length_c   1.000
_cell.angle_alpha   90.00
_cell.angle_beta   90.00
_cell.angle_gamma   90.00
#
_symmetry.space_group_name_H-M   'P 1'
#
loop_
_entity.id
_entity.type
_entity.pdbx_description
1 polymer ?
#
loop_
_entity_poly.entity_id
_entity_poly.type
_entity_poly.pdbx_seq_one_letter_code
_entity_poly.pdbx_strand_id
1 'polypeptide(L)'
;MNKGCEFRFKKMSFKQSLPIHIRFQVYQLAKLRVLQFYYDSIDYSIDKSDYQYCMMDTDSAYIAISDESLEVIKPSLKDEFKKNRHLWLGRDDTIENKVYDSRTPGLFKLEYEGNCIISLASKMYYCDENKFSSKGINKKQNEITKQKYVDALKGKHFVEDMSQNIVSIYKVISGNGYSYFIADDDGNILPKAYKYYELQRIESTQRFHTESRQREPRMTNKERRNKRELEELGRIRGPAHKNGEH
;
A
#
# COMPACT_ATOMS: atom_id res chain seq x y z
N MET A 1 4.48 48.77 29.09
CA MET A 1 5.44 47.78 28.59
C MET A 1 5.00 46.40 29.08
N ASN A 2 4.38 45.58 28.23
CA ASN A 2 4.05 44.19 28.57
C ASN A 2 5.30 43.32 28.37
N LYS A 3 5.86 42.79 29.47
CA LYS A 3 6.91 41.77 29.41
C LYS A 3 6.28 40.46 28.97
N GLY A 4 6.58 40.02 27.75
CA GLY A 4 6.20 38.69 27.30
C GLY A 4 6.92 37.62 28.11
N CYS A 5 6.23 36.53 28.45
CA CYS A 5 6.80 35.35 29.09
C CYS A 5 6.81 34.17 28.11
N GLU A 6 7.94 33.45 28.03
CA GLU A 6 8.13 32.26 27.20
C GLU A 6 7.83 31.01 28.05
N PHE A 7 6.84 30.21 27.65
CA PHE A 7 6.57 28.92 28.28
C PHE A 7 7.42 27.83 27.59
N ARG A 8 8.50 27.39 28.24
CA ARG A 8 9.26 26.21 27.78
C ARG A 8 8.66 24.94 28.37
N PHE A 9 8.01 24.15 27.53
CA PHE A 9 7.63 22.79 27.89
C PHE A 9 8.88 21.95 28.18
N LYS A 10 8.88 21.24 29.30
CA LYS A 10 9.95 20.29 29.64
C LYS A 10 10.05 19.26 28.52
N LYS A 11 11.23 19.13 27.92
CA LYS A 11 11.48 18.17 26.83
C LYS A 11 11.12 16.77 27.34
N MET A 12 10.13 16.15 26.69
CA MET A 12 9.64 14.83 27.07
C MET A 12 10.77 13.82 26.81
N SER A 13 11.28 13.16 27.86
CA SER A 13 12.26 12.10 27.74
C SER A 13 11.57 10.75 27.94
N PHE A 14 11.62 9.91 26.92
CA PHE A 14 11.07 8.55 26.96
C PHE A 14 12.22 7.55 26.78
N LYS A 15 12.30 6.55 27.67
CA LYS A 15 13.25 5.46 27.55
C LYS A 15 12.70 4.43 26.56
N GLN A 16 13.10 4.56 25.30
CA GLN A 16 12.73 3.60 24.25
C GLN A 16 13.49 2.29 24.45
N SER A 17 12.78 1.26 24.93
CA SER A 17 13.33 -0.10 25.16
C SER A 17 13.20 -1.01 23.94
N LEU A 18 12.45 -0.60 22.91
CA LEU A 18 12.33 -1.36 21.67
C LEU A 18 13.33 -0.84 20.62
N PRO A 19 13.95 -1.73 19.82
CA PRO A 19 14.84 -1.33 18.72
C PRO A 19 14.03 -0.80 17.53
N ILE A 20 13.28 0.29 17.71
CA ILE A 20 12.41 0.88 16.69
C ILE A 20 13.20 1.35 15.46
N HIS A 21 14.44 1.78 15.66
CA HIS A 21 15.35 2.17 14.58
C HIS A 21 15.62 1.01 13.62
N ILE A 22 15.76 -0.22 14.13
CA ILE A 22 15.95 -1.41 13.29
C ILE A 22 14.69 -1.66 12.46
N ARG A 23 13.49 -1.60 13.08
CA ARG A 23 12.22 -1.78 12.37
C ARG A 23 12.03 -0.75 11.27
N PHE A 24 12.35 0.51 11.56
CA PHE A 24 12.31 1.58 10.59
C PHE A 24 13.26 1.29 9.43
N GLN A 25 14.52 0.94 9.71
CA GLN A 25 15.51 0.64 8.68
C GLN A 25 15.08 -0.51 7.78
N VAL A 26 14.62 -1.63 8.35
CA VAL A 26 14.16 -2.79 7.58
C VAL A 26 13.01 -2.40 6.64
N TYR A 27 12.04 -1.62 7.13
CA TYR A 27 10.91 -1.19 6.32
C TYR A 27 11.32 -0.23 5.19
N GLN A 28 12.26 0.70 5.45
CA GLN A 28 12.77 1.59 4.40
C GLN A 28 13.58 0.84 3.34
N LEU A 29 14.42 -0.12 3.75
CA LEU A 29 15.19 -0.95 2.82
C LEU A 29 14.28 -1.83 1.97
N ALA A 30 13.20 -2.39 2.54
CA ALA A 30 12.23 -3.16 1.78
C ALA A 30 11.54 -2.31 0.69
N LYS A 31 11.10 -1.09 1.04
CA LYS A 31 10.55 -0.15 0.04
C LYS A 31 11.54 0.20 -1.04
N LEU A 32 12.77 0.52 -0.64
CA LEU A 32 13.84 0.87 -1.57
C LEU A 32 14.06 -0.28 -2.55
N ARG A 33 14.09 -1.53 -2.07
CA ARG A 33 14.28 -2.70 -2.91
C ARG A 33 13.19 -2.87 -3.97
N VAL A 34 11.93 -2.63 -3.62
CA VAL A 34 10.80 -2.68 -4.57
C VAL A 34 10.90 -1.55 -5.60
N LEU A 35 11.27 -0.34 -5.16
CA LEU A 35 11.46 0.79 -6.07
C LEU A 35 12.66 0.57 -7.00
N GLN A 36 13.77 0.03 -6.50
CA GLN A 36 14.94 -0.34 -7.31
C GLN A 36 14.58 -1.39 -8.35
N PHE A 37 13.82 -2.43 -7.98
CA PHE A 37 13.35 -3.39 -8.97
C PHE A 37 12.49 -2.75 -10.05
N TYR A 38 11.60 -1.82 -9.68
CA TYR A 38 10.80 -1.09 -10.65
C TYR A 38 11.66 -0.23 -11.58
N TYR A 39 12.49 0.66 -11.05
CA TYR A 39 13.23 1.63 -11.86
C TYR A 39 14.47 1.04 -12.54
N ASP A 40 15.26 0.26 -11.81
CA ASP A 40 16.57 -0.25 -12.26
C ASP A 40 16.46 -1.56 -13.05
N SER A 41 15.30 -2.22 -13.02
CA SER A 41 15.03 -3.43 -13.83
C SER A 41 13.91 -3.20 -14.83
N ILE A 42 12.68 -2.95 -14.39
CA ILE A 42 11.50 -2.92 -15.27
C ILE A 42 11.45 -1.68 -16.19
N ASP A 43 11.39 -0.47 -15.63
CA ASP A 43 11.27 0.80 -16.38
C ASP A 43 12.50 1.06 -17.26
N TYR A 44 13.67 0.60 -16.81
CA TYR A 44 14.89 0.65 -17.62
C TYR A 44 14.83 -0.29 -18.83
N SER A 45 14.48 -1.56 -18.62
CA SER A 45 14.66 -2.62 -19.63
C SER A 45 13.51 -2.75 -20.61
N ILE A 46 12.30 -2.33 -20.24
CA ILE A 46 11.07 -2.48 -21.04
C ILE A 46 10.64 -1.11 -21.57
N ASP A 47 10.07 -1.04 -22.76
CA ASP A 47 9.50 0.21 -23.28
C ASP A 47 8.19 0.55 -22.54
N LYS A 48 7.91 1.83 -22.32
CA LYS A 48 6.70 2.27 -21.59
C LYS A 48 5.41 1.95 -22.35
N SER A 49 5.46 1.74 -23.65
CA SER A 49 4.32 1.29 -24.45
C SER A 49 4.00 -0.20 -24.24
N ASP A 50 4.97 -0.95 -23.73
CA ASP A 50 4.94 -2.41 -23.67
C ASP A 50 4.64 -2.96 -22.26
N TYR A 51 4.50 -2.10 -21.26
CA TYR A 51 4.06 -2.52 -19.93
C TYR A 51 3.18 -1.49 -19.24
N GLN A 52 2.32 -1.99 -18.36
CA GLN A 52 1.53 -1.19 -17.44
C GLN A 52 1.71 -1.71 -16.02
N TYR A 53 2.14 -0.83 -15.12
CA TYR A 53 2.15 -1.14 -13.70
C TYR A 53 0.72 -1.06 -13.17
N CYS A 54 0.13 -2.19 -12.78
CA CYS A 54 -1.30 -2.27 -12.44
C CYS A 54 -1.54 -2.09 -10.94
N MET A 55 -0.70 -2.68 -10.09
CA MET A 55 -0.88 -2.62 -8.64
C MET A 55 0.42 -2.98 -7.90
N MET A 56 0.65 -2.35 -6.75
CA MET A 56 1.72 -2.70 -5.80
C MET A 56 1.12 -2.90 -4.41
N ASP A 57 1.52 -3.95 -3.71
CA ASP A 57 1.26 -4.11 -2.29
C ASP A 57 2.50 -4.60 -1.54
N THR A 58 3.12 -3.68 -0.80
CA THR A 58 4.25 -3.90 0.13
C THR A 58 5.50 -4.48 -0.51
N ASP A 59 5.46 -5.74 -0.93
CA ASP A 59 6.54 -6.56 -1.47
C ASP A 59 6.11 -7.34 -2.74
N SER A 60 4.90 -7.07 -3.25
CA SER A 60 4.35 -7.64 -4.50
C SER A 60 4.01 -6.55 -5.52
N ALA A 61 4.15 -6.90 -6.79
CA ALA A 61 3.90 -6.03 -7.94
C ALA A 61 3.17 -6.82 -9.02
N TYR A 62 2.11 -6.24 -9.57
CA TYR A 62 1.36 -6.79 -10.69
C TYR A 62 1.57 -5.87 -11.89
N ILE A 63 2.18 -6.43 -12.92
CA ILE A 63 2.62 -5.71 -14.11
C ILE A 63 2.01 -6.45 -15.30
N ALA A 64 1.26 -5.72 -16.12
CA ALA A 64 0.84 -6.21 -17.42
C ALA A 64 1.94 -5.90 -18.43
N ILE A 65 2.22 -6.85 -19.31
CA ILE A 65 3.18 -6.72 -20.41
C ILE A 65 2.47 -7.02 -21.73
N SER A 66 2.99 -6.49 -22.83
CA SER A 66 2.43 -6.65 -24.18
C SER A 66 2.69 -8.02 -24.80
N ASP A 67 3.63 -8.79 -24.26
CA ASP A 67 4.05 -10.12 -24.73
C ASP A 67 3.76 -11.21 -23.67
N GLU A 68 3.86 -12.48 -24.05
CA GLU A 68 3.63 -13.63 -23.16
C GLU A 68 4.76 -13.83 -22.15
N SER A 69 5.91 -13.18 -22.36
CA SER A 69 7.09 -13.36 -21.51
C SER A 69 7.96 -12.10 -21.47
N LEU A 70 9.09 -12.18 -20.77
CA LEU A 70 10.07 -11.09 -20.72
C LEU A 70 10.80 -10.84 -22.06
N GLU A 71 10.37 -11.44 -23.18
CA GLU A 71 10.85 -11.10 -24.52
C GLU A 71 10.60 -9.65 -24.93
N VAL A 72 9.67 -8.99 -24.22
CA VAL A 72 9.34 -7.56 -24.28
C VAL A 72 10.50 -6.61 -23.92
N ILE A 73 11.60 -7.14 -23.40
CA ILE A 73 12.81 -6.35 -23.13
C ILE A 73 13.37 -5.76 -24.43
N LYS A 74 13.74 -4.48 -24.38
CA LYS A 74 14.34 -3.74 -25.50
C LYS A 74 15.48 -4.56 -26.12
N PRO A 75 15.52 -4.76 -27.45
CA PRO A 75 16.54 -5.59 -28.10
C PRO A 75 17.98 -5.22 -27.72
N SER A 76 18.29 -3.93 -27.59
CA SER A 76 19.61 -3.42 -27.20
C SER A 76 20.01 -3.73 -25.76
N LEU A 77 19.06 -4.10 -24.90
CA LEU A 77 19.29 -4.37 -23.47
C LEU A 77 19.16 -5.86 -23.13
N LYS A 78 18.85 -6.75 -24.09
CA LYS A 78 18.64 -8.19 -23.81
C LYS A 78 19.88 -8.84 -23.18
N ASP A 79 21.07 -8.57 -23.70
CA ASP A 79 22.33 -9.12 -23.17
C ASP A 79 22.64 -8.59 -21.76
N GLU A 80 22.46 -7.29 -21.56
CA GLU A 80 22.65 -6.64 -20.25
C GLU A 80 21.66 -7.19 -19.22
N PHE A 81 20.38 -7.28 -19.59
CA PHE A 81 19.34 -7.84 -18.75
C PHE A 81 19.65 -9.28 -18.38
N LYS A 82 20.04 -10.12 -19.35
CA LYS A 82 20.42 -11.52 -19.10
C LYS A 82 21.58 -11.61 -18.11
N LYS A 83 22.61 -10.76 -18.25
CA LYS A 83 23.74 -10.69 -17.33
C LYS A 83 23.30 -10.26 -15.92
N ASN A 84 22.41 -9.27 -15.81
CA ASN A 84 21.98 -8.69 -14.53
C ASN A 84 20.75 -9.37 -13.92
N ARG A 85 20.12 -10.33 -14.61
CA ARG A 85 18.87 -10.98 -14.19
C ARG A 85 18.94 -11.55 -12.78
N HIS A 86 20.06 -12.16 -12.43
CA HIS A 86 20.32 -12.78 -11.12
C HIS A 86 20.28 -11.78 -9.95
N LEU A 87 20.41 -10.48 -10.21
CA LEU A 87 20.28 -9.44 -9.19
C LEU A 87 18.83 -9.23 -8.76
N TRP A 88 17.87 -9.58 -9.61
CA TRP A 88 16.45 -9.24 -9.45
C TRP A 88 15.56 -10.48 -9.38
N LEU A 89 15.82 -11.47 -10.22
CA LEU A 89 14.99 -12.66 -10.44
C LEU A 89 15.78 -13.94 -10.15
N GLY A 90 15.07 -14.97 -9.69
CA GLY A 90 15.65 -16.31 -9.49
C GLY A 90 15.97 -17.02 -10.79
N ARG A 91 17.00 -17.85 -10.77
CA ARG A 91 17.39 -18.73 -11.88
C ARG A 91 16.36 -19.84 -12.10
N ASP A 92 16.24 -20.25 -13.35
CA ASP A 92 15.29 -21.24 -13.85
C ASP A 92 15.96 -22.34 -14.68
N ASP A 93 17.29 -22.42 -14.63
CA ASP A 93 18.12 -23.39 -15.36
C ASP A 93 18.03 -24.81 -14.80
N THR A 94 18.02 -24.96 -13.46
CA THR A 94 17.88 -26.25 -12.79
C THR A 94 16.81 -26.20 -11.69
N ILE A 95 16.27 -27.38 -11.35
CA ILE A 95 15.29 -27.52 -10.26
C ILE A 95 15.94 -27.11 -8.93
N GLU A 96 17.19 -27.50 -8.70
CA GLU A 96 17.95 -27.17 -7.49
C GLU A 96 18.13 -25.66 -7.34
N ASN A 97 18.51 -24.97 -8.42
CA ASN A 97 18.66 -23.52 -8.42
C ASN A 97 17.32 -22.81 -8.17
N LYS A 98 16.24 -23.28 -8.81
CA LYS A 98 14.90 -22.72 -8.58
C LYS A 98 14.45 -22.89 -7.13
N VAL A 99 14.69 -24.06 -6.53
CA VAL A 99 14.36 -24.33 -5.12
C VAL A 99 15.21 -23.47 -4.18
N TYR A 100 16.51 -23.31 -4.47
CA TYR A 100 17.38 -22.44 -3.69
C TYR A 100 16.94 -20.97 -3.78
N ASP A 101 16.76 -20.46 -5.00
CA ASP A 101 16.39 -19.07 -5.26
C ASP A 101 14.98 -18.73 -4.76
N SER A 102 14.08 -19.72 -4.64
CA SER A 102 12.77 -19.55 -3.98
C SER A 102 12.89 -19.17 -2.50
N ARG A 103 14.02 -19.46 -1.86
CA ARG A 103 14.32 -19.12 -0.45
C ARG A 103 15.31 -17.98 -0.32
N THR A 104 15.91 -17.52 -1.43
CA THR A 104 16.88 -16.42 -1.42
C THR A 104 16.16 -15.08 -1.15
N PRO A 105 16.55 -14.36 -0.07
CA PRO A 105 16.01 -13.04 0.24
C PRO A 105 16.34 -12.01 -0.84
N GLY A 106 15.44 -11.06 -1.07
CA GLY A 106 15.68 -9.92 -1.97
C GLY A 106 15.47 -10.20 -3.46
N LEU A 107 15.27 -11.47 -3.87
CA LEU A 107 14.85 -11.82 -5.23
C LEU A 107 13.32 -11.76 -5.36
N PHE A 108 12.86 -11.20 -6.48
CA PHE A 108 11.46 -11.21 -6.90
C PHE A 108 11.14 -12.53 -7.59
N LYS A 109 9.94 -13.05 -7.33
CA LYS A 109 9.51 -14.39 -7.69
C LYS A 109 8.14 -14.28 -8.34
N LEU A 110 7.92 -15.05 -9.40
CA LEU A 110 6.61 -15.10 -10.05
C LEU A 110 5.61 -15.76 -9.08
N GLU A 111 4.70 -14.94 -8.53
CA GLU A 111 3.64 -15.40 -7.63
C GLU A 111 2.37 -15.79 -8.40
N TYR A 112 2.10 -15.09 -9.50
CA TYR A 112 0.90 -15.24 -10.30
C TYR A 112 1.17 -14.82 -11.74
N GLU A 113 0.58 -15.56 -12.68
CA GLU A 113 0.54 -15.24 -14.10
C GLU A 113 -0.89 -15.41 -14.59
N GLY A 114 -1.35 -14.48 -15.42
CA GLY A 114 -2.71 -14.48 -15.93
C GLY A 114 -2.94 -13.35 -16.93
N ASN A 115 -4.08 -13.39 -17.59
CA ASN A 115 -4.43 -12.48 -18.69
C ASN A 115 -5.28 -11.27 -18.24
N CYS A 116 -5.54 -11.14 -16.94
CA CYS A 116 -6.49 -10.15 -16.43
C CYS A 116 -6.06 -9.65 -15.06
N ILE A 117 -6.17 -8.33 -14.87
CA ILE A 117 -6.20 -7.70 -13.56
C ILE A 117 -7.18 -6.53 -13.58
N ILE A 118 -8.05 -6.49 -12.59
CA ILE A 118 -8.98 -5.40 -12.35
C ILE A 118 -8.64 -4.81 -10.98
N SER A 119 -8.00 -3.64 -10.95
CA SER A 119 -7.64 -2.95 -9.70
C SER A 119 -8.53 -1.74 -9.48
N LEU A 120 -9.21 -1.70 -8.32
CA LEU A 120 -10.09 -0.59 -7.93
C LEU A 120 -9.38 0.38 -6.98
N ALA A 121 -8.63 -0.18 -6.03
CA ALA A 121 -7.94 0.56 -4.98
C ALA A 121 -6.83 -0.32 -4.39
N SER A 122 -6.04 0.25 -3.47
CA SER A 122 -5.02 -0.51 -2.72
C SER A 122 -5.67 -1.73 -2.05
N LYS A 123 -5.10 -2.91 -2.29
CA LYS A 123 -5.59 -4.20 -1.74
C LYS A 123 -7.02 -4.58 -2.17
N MET A 124 -7.50 -4.01 -3.28
CA MET A 124 -8.78 -4.34 -3.92
C MET A 124 -8.54 -4.62 -5.40
N TYR A 125 -8.38 -5.90 -5.73
CA TYR A 125 -8.10 -6.34 -7.08
C TYR A 125 -8.68 -7.72 -7.36
N TYR A 126 -8.93 -7.99 -8.64
CA TYR A 126 -9.38 -9.28 -9.13
C TYR A 126 -8.55 -9.68 -10.34
N CYS A 127 -7.87 -10.82 -10.27
CA CYS A 127 -7.20 -11.43 -11.42
C CYS A 127 -8.06 -12.58 -11.97
N ASP A 128 -8.38 -13.54 -11.10
CA ASP A 128 -9.29 -14.66 -11.39
C ASP A 128 -10.01 -15.13 -10.11
N GLU A 129 -10.74 -16.25 -10.20
CA GLU A 129 -11.51 -16.84 -9.10
C GLU A 129 -10.64 -17.32 -7.93
N ASN A 130 -9.37 -17.65 -8.19
CA ASN A 130 -8.42 -18.13 -7.20
C ASN A 130 -7.50 -17.00 -6.68
N LYS A 131 -7.38 -15.91 -7.44
CA LYS A 131 -6.48 -14.78 -7.16
C LYS A 131 -7.23 -13.45 -7.18
N PHE A 132 -7.73 -13.07 -6.01
CA PHE A 132 -8.33 -11.75 -5.78
C PHE A 132 -8.15 -11.29 -4.33
N SER A 133 -8.20 -9.97 -4.12
CA SER A 133 -8.21 -9.35 -2.79
C SER A 133 -9.31 -8.31 -2.72
N SER A 134 -10.04 -8.28 -1.61
CA SER A 134 -11.18 -7.37 -1.38
C SER A 134 -11.13 -6.86 0.06
N LYS A 135 -10.01 -6.23 0.42
CA LYS A 135 -9.78 -5.86 1.83
C LYS A 135 -10.87 -4.90 2.32
N GLY A 136 -11.44 -5.22 3.48
CA GLY A 136 -12.55 -4.48 4.06
C GLY A 136 -13.92 -5.07 3.74
N ILE A 137 -14.03 -6.01 2.80
CA ILE A 137 -15.29 -6.67 2.45
C ILE A 137 -15.42 -8.01 3.19
N ASN A 138 -16.59 -8.26 3.77
CA ASN A 138 -16.92 -9.54 4.37
C ASN A 138 -17.29 -10.58 3.31
N LYS A 139 -16.38 -11.53 3.06
CA LYS A 139 -16.55 -12.60 2.06
C LYS A 139 -17.65 -13.62 2.39
N LYS A 140 -18.09 -13.72 3.66
CA LYS A 140 -19.19 -14.63 4.03
C LYS A 140 -20.56 -14.10 3.63
N GLN A 141 -20.70 -12.78 3.59
CA GLN A 141 -21.94 -12.09 3.28
C GLN A 141 -21.99 -11.61 1.83
N ASN A 142 -20.83 -11.49 1.19
CA ASN A 142 -20.70 -10.98 -0.16
C ASN A 142 -19.99 -12.01 -1.03
N GLU A 143 -20.70 -12.50 -2.03
CA GLU A 143 -20.08 -13.21 -3.14
C GLU A 143 -19.18 -12.24 -3.91
N ILE A 144 -17.92 -12.62 -4.14
CA ILE A 144 -16.97 -11.78 -4.86
C ILE A 144 -16.80 -12.36 -6.27
N THR A 145 -17.20 -11.60 -7.29
CA THR A 145 -17.12 -12.03 -8.68
C THR A 145 -16.41 -10.98 -9.53
N LYS A 146 -15.86 -11.40 -10.68
CA LYS A 146 -15.27 -10.51 -11.69
C LYS A 146 -16.24 -9.38 -12.06
N GLN A 147 -17.52 -9.70 -12.23
CA GLN A 147 -18.53 -8.75 -12.66
C GLN A 147 -18.70 -7.60 -11.66
N LYS A 148 -18.66 -7.86 -10.34
CA LYS A 148 -18.74 -6.80 -9.32
C LYS A 148 -17.57 -5.82 -9.40
N TYR A 149 -16.38 -6.28 -9.76
CA TYR A 149 -15.23 -5.41 -10.01
C TYR A 149 -15.41 -4.57 -11.28
N VAL A 150 -15.92 -5.18 -12.36
CA VAL A 150 -16.22 -4.48 -13.61
C VAL A 150 -17.32 -3.42 -13.41
N ASP A 151 -18.36 -3.74 -12.64
CA ASP A 151 -19.47 -2.82 -12.37
C ASP A 151 -19.04 -1.64 -11.51
N ALA A 152 -18.14 -1.88 -10.53
CA ALA A 152 -17.51 -0.83 -9.74
C ALA A 152 -16.72 0.14 -10.62
N LEU A 153 -15.93 -0.38 -11.56
CA LEU A 153 -15.20 0.45 -12.54
C LEU A 153 -16.14 1.25 -13.44
N LYS A 154 -17.24 0.64 -13.87
CA LYS A 154 -18.22 1.26 -14.79
C LYS A 154 -19.22 2.17 -14.08
N GLY A 155 -19.17 2.29 -12.75
CA GLY A 155 -20.06 3.13 -11.96
C GLY A 155 -21.53 2.70 -11.99
N LYS A 156 -21.84 1.44 -12.36
CA LYS A 156 -23.23 1.04 -12.64
C LYS A 156 -24.04 0.65 -11.40
N HIS A 157 -23.41 0.20 -10.32
CA HIS A 157 -24.10 -0.07 -9.04
C HIS A 157 -23.10 -0.09 -7.89
N PHE A 158 -23.12 0.91 -7.00
CA PHE A 158 -22.57 0.73 -5.66
C PHE A 158 -23.45 1.45 -4.64
N VAL A 159 -24.14 0.65 -3.83
CA VAL A 159 -24.97 1.05 -2.70
C VAL A 159 -24.05 1.25 -1.47
N GLU A 160 -24.05 2.49 -0.99
CA GLU A 160 -23.88 3.02 0.37
C GLU A 160 -22.68 2.69 1.29
N ASP A 161 -21.80 1.71 1.06
CA ASP A 161 -20.77 1.38 2.09
C ASP A 161 -19.30 1.49 1.66
N MET A 162 -19.03 2.20 0.56
CA MET A 162 -17.68 2.34 -0.02
C MET A 162 -17.15 3.78 -0.05
N SER A 163 -17.46 4.59 0.96
CA SER A 163 -17.09 6.00 1.01
C SER A 163 -15.91 6.31 1.95
N GLN A 164 -14.76 5.63 1.85
CA GLN A 164 -13.55 6.13 2.54
C GLN A 164 -12.21 6.13 1.77
N ASN A 165 -12.11 5.70 0.50
CA ASN A 165 -10.84 5.82 -0.24
C ASN A 165 -11.00 6.04 -1.75
N ILE A 166 -11.76 7.06 -2.16
CA ILE A 166 -11.59 7.65 -3.50
C ILE A 166 -10.59 8.80 -3.35
N VAL A 167 -9.34 8.58 -3.75
CA VAL A 167 -8.33 9.65 -3.77
C VAL A 167 -8.45 10.37 -5.12
N SER A 168 -9.21 11.46 -5.11
CA SER A 168 -9.14 12.67 -5.96
C SER A 168 -8.46 12.55 -7.34
N ILE A 169 -9.23 12.79 -8.42
CA ILE A 169 -8.72 12.94 -9.79
C ILE A 169 -8.18 14.37 -9.98
N TYR A 170 -6.91 14.52 -10.37
CA TYR A 170 -6.28 15.80 -10.71
C TYR A 170 -5.88 15.82 -12.20
N LYS A 171 -6.02 16.99 -12.85
CA LYS A 171 -5.58 17.23 -14.23
C LYS A 171 -4.47 18.28 -14.24
N VAL A 172 -3.37 18.02 -14.96
CA VAL A 172 -2.31 19.03 -15.21
C VAL A 172 -2.83 20.02 -16.24
N ILE A 173 -2.81 21.32 -15.91
CA ILE A 173 -3.44 22.36 -16.76
C ILE A 173 -2.39 23.00 -17.68
N SER A 174 -1.15 23.16 -17.22
CA SER A 174 0.00 23.61 -18.05
C SER A 174 1.35 23.30 -17.37
N GLY A 175 2.45 23.27 -18.15
CA GLY A 175 3.80 23.22 -17.59
C GLY A 175 4.91 23.05 -18.64
N ASN A 176 5.72 24.09 -18.86
CA ASN A 176 6.99 24.01 -19.58
C ASN A 176 8.19 23.70 -18.65
N GLY A 177 7.94 23.19 -17.44
CA GLY A 177 9.00 22.72 -16.53
C GLY A 177 9.93 23.84 -16.06
N TYR A 178 9.39 24.87 -15.39
CA TYR A 178 10.23 25.81 -14.67
C TYR A 178 10.96 25.08 -13.54
N SER A 179 12.29 25.14 -13.59
CA SER A 179 13.19 24.70 -12.52
C SER A 179 13.36 25.86 -11.54
N TYR A 180 13.13 25.63 -10.25
CA TYR A 180 13.41 26.61 -9.22
C TYR A 180 14.24 26.00 -8.10
N PHE A 181 14.95 26.87 -7.38
CA PHE A 181 15.79 26.52 -6.26
C PHE A 181 15.19 27.10 -4.97
N ILE A 182 15.28 26.35 -3.88
CA ILE A 182 14.77 26.75 -2.57
C ILE A 182 15.96 27.24 -1.75
N ALA A 183 15.84 28.44 -1.19
CA ALA A 183 16.79 28.98 -0.22
C ALA A 183 16.20 28.92 1.19
N ASP A 184 17.04 28.75 2.21
CA ASP A 184 16.64 28.91 3.60
C ASP A 184 16.50 30.41 3.98
N ASP A 185 16.03 30.69 5.19
CA ASP A 185 15.75 32.04 5.67
C ASP A 185 17.01 32.92 5.77
N ASP A 186 18.20 32.31 5.70
CA ASP A 186 19.51 32.97 5.67
C ASP A 186 20.06 33.12 4.23
N GLY A 187 19.30 32.69 3.21
CA GLY A 187 19.60 32.87 1.79
C GLY A 187 20.45 31.76 1.15
N ASN A 188 20.70 30.65 1.83
CA ASN A 188 21.50 29.55 1.29
C ASN A 188 20.67 28.67 0.37
N ILE A 189 21.05 28.59 -0.90
CA ILE A 189 20.33 27.83 -1.93
C ILE A 189 20.66 26.34 -1.82
N LEU A 190 19.63 25.50 -1.68
CA LEU A 190 19.78 24.05 -1.69
C LEU A 190 20.20 23.55 -3.09
N PRO A 191 21.17 22.63 -3.21
CA PRO A 191 21.83 22.27 -4.47
C PRO A 191 20.97 21.44 -5.44
N LYS A 192 19.67 21.28 -5.19
CA LYS A 192 18.77 20.42 -5.97
C LYS A 192 17.71 21.27 -6.68
N ALA A 193 17.60 21.12 -8.00
CA ALA A 193 16.54 21.76 -8.78
C ALA A 193 15.24 20.96 -8.64
N TYR A 194 14.14 21.64 -8.31
CA TYR A 194 12.82 21.04 -8.16
C TYR A 194 11.91 21.43 -9.34
N LYS A 195 11.05 20.50 -9.77
CA LYS A 195 10.06 20.71 -10.84
C LYS A 195 8.68 20.86 -10.22
N TYR A 196 7.95 21.90 -10.61
CA TYR A 196 6.57 22.16 -10.19
C TYR A 196 5.58 21.87 -11.34
N TYR A 197 4.38 21.40 -10.99
CA TYR A 197 3.24 21.25 -11.90
C TYR A 197 2.00 21.92 -11.29
N GLU A 198 1.24 22.62 -12.12
CA GLU A 198 -0.05 23.21 -11.72
C GLU A 198 -1.20 22.23 -12.00
N LEU A 199 -2.00 21.94 -10.97
CA LEU A 199 -3.06 20.92 -10.99
C LEU A 199 -4.45 21.54 -10.80
N GLN A 200 -5.42 21.20 -11.66
CA GLN A 200 -6.84 21.49 -11.41
C GLN A 200 -7.50 20.32 -10.70
N ARG A 201 -8.30 20.64 -9.68
CA ARG A 201 -9.26 19.72 -9.09
C ARG A 201 -10.57 19.76 -9.87
N ILE A 202 -11.12 18.59 -10.20
CA ILE A 202 -12.39 18.47 -10.91
C ILE A 202 -13.53 18.61 -9.88
N GLU A 203 -14.46 19.56 -10.10
CA GLU A 203 -15.43 19.99 -9.07
C GLU A 203 -16.84 19.37 -9.13
N SER A 204 -17.20 18.53 -10.09
CA SER A 204 -18.55 17.95 -10.08
C SER A 204 -18.64 16.68 -9.25
N THR A 205 -18.97 16.81 -7.97
CA THR A 205 -19.67 15.77 -7.20
C THR A 205 -20.40 16.43 -6.03
N GLN A 206 -21.72 16.22 -5.95
CA GLN A 206 -22.54 16.70 -4.85
C GLN A 206 -21.95 16.24 -3.52
N ARG A 207 -21.65 17.20 -2.63
CA ARG A 207 -21.08 16.96 -1.30
C ARG A 207 -22.22 16.63 -0.34
N PHE A 208 -22.17 15.47 0.28
CA PHE A 208 -22.94 15.20 1.50
C PHE A 208 -22.09 15.60 2.72
N HIS A 209 -22.64 16.45 3.57
CA HIS A 209 -22.06 16.73 4.88
C HIS A 209 -22.17 15.50 5.78
N THR A 210 -21.08 15.12 6.43
CA THR A 210 -21.12 14.18 7.56
C THR A 210 -20.43 14.81 8.75
N GLU A 211 -21.16 14.96 9.85
CA GLU A 211 -20.57 15.29 11.14
C GLU A 211 -19.68 14.15 11.61
N SER A 212 -18.54 14.49 12.21
CA SER A 212 -17.64 13.50 12.80
C SER A 212 -18.34 12.80 13.97
N ARG A 213 -18.71 11.53 13.81
CA ARG A 213 -19.09 10.69 14.95
C ARG A 213 -17.92 10.62 15.92
N GLN A 214 -18.16 11.00 17.17
CA GLN A 214 -17.21 10.76 18.25
C GLN A 214 -16.95 9.26 18.33
N ARG A 215 -15.71 8.86 18.05
CA ARG A 215 -15.26 7.49 18.25
C ARG A 215 -14.94 7.33 19.72
N GLU A 216 -15.51 6.31 20.36
CA GLU A 216 -15.10 5.94 21.71
C GLU A 216 -13.57 5.70 21.74
N PRO A 217 -12.87 6.19 22.79
CA PRO A 217 -11.43 6.01 22.91
C PRO A 217 -11.04 4.54 22.79
N ARG A 218 -10.00 4.24 21.99
CA ARG A 218 -9.49 2.87 21.87
C ARG A 218 -8.97 2.40 23.21
N MET A 219 -9.60 1.36 23.76
CA MET A 219 -9.12 0.65 24.95
C MET A 219 -7.64 0.26 24.80
N THR A 220 -6.86 0.59 25.82
CA THR A 220 -5.48 0.17 26.01
C THR A 220 -5.37 -1.35 26.16
N ASN A 221 -4.16 -1.90 25.98
CA ASN A 221 -3.93 -3.34 26.10
C ASN A 221 -4.30 -3.90 27.48
N LYS A 222 -4.16 -3.06 28.54
CA LYS A 222 -4.56 -3.42 29.91
C LYS A 222 -6.09 -3.51 30.02
N GLU A 223 -6.83 -2.56 29.47
CA GLU A 223 -8.29 -2.57 29.48
C GLU A 223 -8.87 -3.73 28.67
N ARG A 224 -8.25 -4.08 27.54
CA ARG A 224 -8.64 -5.27 26.75
C ARG A 224 -8.41 -6.57 27.50
N ARG A 225 -7.33 -6.67 28.27
CA ARG A 225 -7.04 -7.85 29.11
C ARG A 225 -8.05 -7.96 30.24
N ASN A 226 -8.29 -6.87 30.97
CA ASN A 226 -9.26 -6.84 32.06
C ASN A 226 -10.68 -7.17 31.57
N LYS A 227 -11.07 -6.69 30.38
CA LYS A 227 -12.37 -7.03 29.77
C LYS A 227 -12.51 -8.52 29.49
N ARG A 228 -11.45 -9.17 28.98
CA ARG A 228 -11.44 -10.62 28.73
C ARG A 228 -11.51 -11.42 30.03
N GLU A 229 -10.78 -11.00 31.07
CA GLU A 229 -10.79 -11.64 32.39
C GLU A 229 -12.18 -11.52 33.05
N LEU A 230 -12.86 -10.38 32.90
CA LEU A 230 -14.26 -10.18 33.34
C LEU A 230 -15.27 -11.05 32.57
N GLU A 231 -15.10 -11.19 31.25
CA GLU A 231 -15.94 -12.06 30.42
C GLU A 231 -15.75 -13.55 30.77
N GLU A 232 -14.54 -13.97 31.13
CA GLU A 232 -14.27 -15.33 31.64
C GLU A 232 -14.86 -15.56 33.03
N LEU A 233 -14.75 -14.59 33.95
CA LEU A 233 -15.39 -14.67 35.27
C LEU A 233 -16.92 -14.73 35.18
N GLY A 234 -17.51 -14.06 34.19
CA GLY A 234 -18.93 -14.15 33.87
C GLY A 234 -19.35 -15.52 33.32
N ARG A 235 -18.44 -16.24 32.65
CA ARG A 235 -18.67 -17.64 32.20
C ARG A 235 -18.51 -18.67 33.31
N ILE A 236 -17.71 -18.38 34.35
CA ILE A 236 -17.44 -19.31 35.46
C ILE A 236 -18.57 -19.31 36.51
N ARG A 237 -19.37 -18.25 36.60
CA ARG A 237 -20.63 -18.30 37.37
C ARG A 237 -21.66 -19.14 36.59
N GLY A 238 -21.69 -20.44 36.90
CA GLY A 238 -22.75 -21.34 36.47
C GLY A 238 -24.15 -20.83 36.85
N PRO A 239 -25.22 -21.40 36.26
CA PRO A 239 -26.58 -20.95 36.50
C PRO A 239 -26.90 -20.98 38.00
N ALA A 240 -27.47 -19.88 38.50
CA ALA A 240 -27.98 -19.80 39.86
C ALA A 240 -28.93 -20.98 40.12
N HIS A 241 -28.68 -21.72 41.19
CA HIS A 241 -29.63 -22.68 41.74
C HIS A 241 -30.97 -21.95 41.92
N LYS A 242 -32.01 -22.41 41.22
CA LYS A 242 -33.38 -22.03 41.53
C LYS A 242 -33.66 -22.57 42.95
N ASN A 243 -33.86 -21.66 43.90
CA ASN A 243 -34.47 -22.01 45.17
C ASN A 243 -35.82 -22.65 44.84
N GLY A 244 -35.99 -23.92 45.23
CA GLY A 244 -37.28 -24.58 45.18
C GLY A 244 -38.20 -23.94 46.21
N GLU A 245 -39.31 -23.41 45.74
CA GLU A 245 -40.54 -23.35 46.53
C GLU A 245 -41.11 -24.77 46.59
N HIS A 246 -41.08 -25.37 47.79
CA HIS A 246 -42.13 -26.21 48.36
C HIS A 246 -41.81 -26.49 49.83
#